data_AF-A0A090JWQ3-F1
#
_entry.id   AF-A0A090JWQ3-F1
#
_cell.length_a   1.000
_cell.length_b   1.000
_cell.length_c   1.000
_cell.angle_alpha   90.00
_cell.angle_beta   90.00
_cell.angle_gamma   90.00
#
_symmetry.space_group_name_H-M   'P 1'
#
loop_
_entity.id
_entity.type
_entity.pdbx_description
1 polymer ?
#
loop_
_entity_poly.entity_id
_entity_poly.type
_entity_poly.pdbx_seq_one_letter_code
_entity_poly.pdbx_strand_id
1 'polypeptide(L)'
;MGMKVLKTLSRVYVEDLEEHLDFYEKLLGMKVEMRIPMPEVGLELAQIDDILIIAGLEQALKPFKRTQATFLVDSVEDYHSFLEENGSRIIRGPQKVPTGVNMTVQHPDGSIFEYVQHIQ
;
A
#
# COMPACT_ATOMS: atom_id res chain seq x y z
N MET A 1 -20.39 4.99 -13.68
CA MET A 1 -19.77 5.64 -12.50
C MET A 1 -18.28 5.66 -12.77
N GLY A 2 -17.61 6.77 -12.50
CA GLY A 2 -16.18 6.92 -12.79
C GLY A 2 -15.30 6.27 -11.72
N MET A 3 -14.02 6.08 -12.07
CA MET A 3 -12.96 5.60 -11.18
C MET A 3 -12.93 6.38 -9.86
N LYS A 4 -12.69 5.68 -8.75
CA LYS A 4 -12.68 6.30 -7.42
C LYS A 4 -11.52 5.81 -6.55
N VAL A 5 -10.76 6.76 -6.01
CA VAL A 5 -9.88 6.52 -4.85
C VAL A 5 -10.76 6.48 -3.59
N LEU A 6 -10.73 5.37 -2.88
CA LEU A 6 -11.47 5.11 -1.66
C LEU A 6 -10.71 5.61 -0.42
N LYS A 7 -9.40 5.37 -0.36
CA LYS A 7 -8.49 5.87 0.68
C LYS A 7 -7.11 6.18 0.10
N THR A 8 -6.40 7.11 0.74
CA THR A 8 -4.99 7.39 0.47
C THR A 8 -4.20 7.12 1.75
N LEU A 9 -3.48 5.99 1.76
CA LEU A 9 -2.74 5.54 2.92
C LEU A 9 -1.32 6.11 2.90
N SER A 10 -0.96 6.82 3.96
CA SER A 10 0.43 7.19 4.24
C SER A 10 1.20 5.97 4.71
N ARG A 11 2.46 5.86 4.30
CA ARG A 11 3.29 4.67 4.58
C ARG A 11 4.30 4.99 5.66
N VAL A 12 4.31 4.16 6.69
CA VAL A 12 5.28 4.19 7.78
C VAL A 12 6.10 2.90 7.71
N TYR A 13 7.41 3.02 7.84
CA TYR A 13 8.33 1.89 7.82
C TYR A 13 8.99 1.73 9.18
N VAL A 14 8.90 0.54 9.76
CA VAL A 14 9.47 0.21 11.07
C VAL A 14 10.19 -1.14 10.99
N GLU A 15 11.09 -1.42 11.93
CA GLU A 15 11.76 -2.72 11.96
C GLU A 15 10.85 -3.79 12.58
N ASP A 16 10.22 -3.47 13.71
CA ASP A 16 9.31 -4.33 14.46
C ASP A 16 7.93 -3.69 14.60
N LEU A 17 6.87 -4.43 14.29
CA LEU A 17 5.51 -3.91 14.38
C LEU A 17 5.03 -3.77 15.83
N GLU A 18 5.32 -4.76 16.67
CA GLU A 18 4.85 -4.81 18.06
C GLU A 18 5.43 -3.68 18.90
N GLU A 19 6.66 -3.27 18.63
CA GLU A 19 7.29 -2.12 19.31
C GLU A 19 6.55 -0.79 19.07
N HIS A 20 5.78 -0.68 17.98
CA HIS A 20 5.18 0.59 17.55
C HIS A 20 3.65 0.61 17.51
N LEU A 21 2.97 -0.53 17.52
CA LEU A 21 1.50 -0.58 17.42
C LEU A 21 0.82 0.24 18.52
N ASP A 22 1.20 0.06 19.78
CA ASP A 22 0.57 0.77 20.90
C ASP A 22 0.69 2.30 20.77
N PHE A 23 1.80 2.80 20.22
CA PHE A 23 1.96 4.21 19.94
C PHE A 23 0.97 4.70 18.88
N TYR A 24 0.87 4.01 17.74
CA TYR A 24 -0.04 4.41 16.66
C TYR A 24 -1.51 4.27 17.06
N GLU A 25 -1.87 3.23 17.81
CA GLU A 25 -3.23 3.06 18.32
C GLU A 25 -3.63 4.20 19.27
N LYS A 26 -2.72 4.62 20.16
CA LYS A 26 -2.94 5.76 21.06
C LYS A 26 -2.99 7.08 20.30
N LEU A 27 -2.10 7.28 19.33
CA LEU A 27 -2.03 8.50 18.53
C LEU A 27 -3.30 8.71 17.72
N LEU A 28 -3.82 7.65 17.10
CA LEU A 28 -4.99 7.70 16.22
C LEU A 28 -6.30 7.44 16.97
N GLY A 29 -6.23 7.01 18.23
CA GLY A 29 -7.41 6.75 19.06
C GLY A 29 -8.22 5.53 18.61
N MET A 30 -7.60 4.59 17.89
CA MET A 30 -8.27 3.41 17.34
C MET A 30 -7.34 2.21 17.29
N LYS A 31 -7.94 1.01 17.28
CA LYS A 31 -7.22 -0.26 17.20
C LYS A 31 -6.86 -0.61 15.76
N VAL A 32 -5.91 -1.53 15.61
CA VAL A 32 -5.56 -2.08 14.29
C VAL A 32 -6.79 -2.66 13.59
N GLU A 33 -7.05 -2.20 12.37
CA GLU A 33 -8.20 -2.64 11.56
C GLU A 33 -7.87 -3.88 10.73
N MET A 34 -6.62 -3.95 10.29
CA MET A 34 -6.12 -5.03 9.45
C MET A 34 -4.66 -5.29 9.78
N ARG A 35 -4.31 -6.57 9.83
CA ARG A 35 -2.94 -7.04 9.97
C ARG A 35 -2.70 -8.19 9.00
N ILE A 36 -1.64 -8.10 8.20
CA ILE A 36 -1.32 -9.09 7.16
C ILE A 36 0.14 -9.49 7.29
N PRO A 37 0.42 -10.75 7.64
CA PRO A 37 1.77 -11.29 7.54
C PRO A 37 2.11 -11.57 6.07
N MET A 38 3.32 -11.21 5.65
CA MET A 38 3.87 -11.48 4.31
C MET A 38 5.24 -12.17 4.43
N PRO A 39 5.29 -13.42 4.94
CA PRO A 39 6.53 -14.12 5.24
C PRO A 39 7.42 -14.32 4.00
N GLU A 40 6.84 -14.41 2.81
CA GLU A 40 7.56 -14.59 1.54
C GLU A 40 8.51 -13.44 1.20
N VAL A 41 8.23 -12.24 1.70
CA VAL A 41 9.07 -11.05 1.51
C VAL A 41 9.66 -10.54 2.83
N GLY A 42 9.45 -11.27 3.93
CA GLY A 42 9.94 -10.90 5.26
C GLY A 42 9.31 -9.62 5.79
N LEU A 43 8.03 -9.37 5.48
CA LEU A 43 7.30 -8.19 5.91
C LEU A 43 6.05 -8.55 6.73
N GLU A 44 5.61 -7.58 7.50
CA GLU A 44 4.30 -7.57 8.15
C GLU A 44 3.64 -6.21 7.98
N LEU A 45 2.35 -6.19 7.63
CA LEU A 45 1.60 -4.96 7.40
C LEU A 45 0.53 -4.80 8.48
N ALA A 46 0.33 -3.56 8.92
CA ALA A 46 -0.79 -3.17 9.76
C ALA A 46 -1.40 -1.88 9.25
N GLN A 47 -2.73 -1.81 9.27
CA GLN A 47 -3.45 -0.58 8.95
C GLN A 47 -4.19 -0.07 10.20
N ILE A 48 -4.01 1.22 10.45
CA ILE A 48 -4.76 1.99 11.43
C ILE A 48 -5.21 3.28 10.72
N ASP A 49 -6.50 3.41 10.45
CA ASP A 49 -7.09 4.50 9.68
C ASP A 49 -6.50 4.62 8.27
N ASP A 50 -5.87 5.75 7.96
CA ASP A 50 -5.17 6.06 6.72
C ASP A 50 -3.64 5.94 6.88
N ILE A 51 -3.16 5.23 7.91
CA ILE A 51 -1.75 4.87 8.10
C ILE A 51 -1.56 3.37 7.81
N LEU A 52 -0.67 3.07 6.86
CA LEU A 52 -0.18 1.73 6.59
C LEU A 52 1.25 1.59 7.17
N ILE A 53 1.37 0.83 8.24
CA ILE A 53 2.65 0.46 8.87
C ILE A 53 3.18 -0.79 8.18
N ILE A 54 4.44 -0.73 7.75
CA ILE A 54 5.13 -1.80 7.05
C ILE A 54 6.38 -2.15 7.87
N ALA A 55 6.32 -3.29 8.53
CA ALA A 55 7.38 -3.79 9.39
C ALA A 55 8.26 -4.80 8.66
N GLY A 56 9.56 -4.76 8.94
CA GLY A 56 10.53 -5.73 8.45
C GLY A 56 11.96 -5.20 8.50
N LEU A 57 12.93 -6.07 8.27
CA LEU A 57 14.35 -5.67 8.26
C LEU A 57 14.63 -4.68 7.11
N GLU A 58 15.62 -3.81 7.30
CA GLU A 58 15.99 -2.75 6.33
C GLU A 58 16.13 -3.27 4.89
N GLN A 59 16.74 -4.45 4.73
CA GLN A 59 16.91 -5.09 3.42
C GLN A 59 15.59 -5.44 2.73
N ALA A 60 14.59 -5.86 3.51
CA ALA A 60 13.25 -6.21 3.02
C ALA A 60 12.43 -4.95 2.74
N LEU A 61 12.60 -3.88 3.53
CA LEU A 61 11.89 -2.61 3.35
C LEU A 61 12.40 -1.78 2.17
N LYS A 62 13.69 -1.87 1.85
CA LYS A 62 14.35 -1.03 0.84
C LYS A 62 13.61 -0.92 -0.51
N PRO A 63 13.05 -2.00 -1.10
CA PRO A 63 12.30 -1.91 -2.35
C PRO A 63 11.00 -1.09 -2.22
N PHE A 64 10.41 -1.06 -1.03
CA PHE A 64 9.10 -0.45 -0.77
C PHE A 64 9.21 1.02 -0.38
N LYS A 65 10.34 1.47 0.19
CA LYS A 65 10.57 2.86 0.65
C LYS A 65 10.45 3.92 -0.44
N ARG A 66 10.53 3.54 -1.72
CA ARG A 66 10.34 4.48 -2.85
C ARG A 66 8.86 4.80 -3.12
N THR A 67 7.94 3.96 -2.65
CA THR A 67 6.50 4.16 -2.79
C THR A 67 6.03 5.23 -1.81
N GLN A 68 5.46 6.31 -2.34
CA GLN A 68 5.06 7.50 -1.60
C GLN A 68 3.78 7.27 -0.78
N ALA A 69 2.79 6.62 -1.39
CA ALA A 69 1.52 6.29 -0.74
C ALA A 69 0.87 5.07 -1.40
N THR A 70 -0.11 4.50 -0.71
CA THR A 70 -0.98 3.45 -1.26
C THR A 70 -2.38 4.02 -1.48
N PHE A 71 -2.89 3.96 -2.70
CA PHE A 71 -4.26 4.30 -3.03
C PHE A 71 -5.12 3.03 -3.01
N LEU A 72 -6.07 2.99 -2.09
CA LEU A 72 -7.13 1.99 -2.13
C LEU A 72 -8.16 2.47 -3.16
N VAL A 73 -8.41 1.68 -4.19
CA VAL A 73 -9.26 2.03 -5.33
C VAL A 73 -10.39 1.03 -5.51
N ASP A 74 -11.42 1.47 -6.21
CA ASP A 74 -12.56 0.62 -6.58
C ASP A 74 -12.21 -0.43 -7.65
N SER A 75 -11.32 -0.09 -8.59
CA SER A 75 -10.94 -0.98 -9.70
C SER A 75 -9.48 -0.76 -10.13
N VAL A 76 -8.60 -1.73 -9.83
CA VAL A 76 -7.20 -1.66 -10.31
C VAL A 76 -7.14 -1.70 -11.84
N GLU A 77 -8.05 -2.44 -12.48
CA GLU A 77 -8.12 -2.54 -13.94
C GLU A 77 -8.41 -1.19 -14.60
N ASP A 78 -9.42 -0.45 -14.12
CA ASP A 78 -9.77 0.85 -14.70
C ASP A 78 -8.65 1.88 -14.49
N TYR A 79 -8.01 1.86 -13.31
CA TYR A 79 -6.83 2.68 -13.06
C TYR A 79 -5.64 2.28 -13.92
N HIS A 80 -5.45 0.99 -14.21
CA HIS A 80 -4.38 0.54 -15.08
C HIS A 80 -4.53 1.14 -16.49
N SER A 81 -5.71 0.99 -17.11
CA SER A 81 -6.00 1.57 -18.43
C SER A 81 -5.79 3.08 -18.45
N PHE A 82 -6.36 3.80 -17.48
CA PHE A 82 -6.21 5.26 -17.40
C PHE A 82 -4.75 5.69 -17.24
N LEU A 83 -3.99 5.03 -16.36
CA LEU A 83 -2.61 5.41 -16.08
C LEU A 83 -1.68 5.14 -17.27
N GLU A 84 -1.85 4.01 -17.97
CA GLU A 84 -1.10 3.72 -19.20
C GLU A 84 -1.39 4.75 -20.30
N GLU A 85 -2.66 5.08 -20.53
CA GLU A 85 -3.07 6.08 -21.54
C GLU A 85 -2.52 7.49 -21.23
N ASN A 86 -2.26 7.78 -19.96
CA ASN A 86 -1.80 9.09 -19.48
C ASN A 86 -0.30 9.13 -19.14
N GLY A 87 0.50 8.23 -19.74
CA GLY A 87 1.97 8.31 -19.70
C GLY A 87 2.61 7.84 -18.40
N SER A 88 1.86 7.11 -17.56
CA SER A 88 2.44 6.43 -16.40
C SER A 88 3.12 5.13 -16.81
N ARG A 89 4.08 4.68 -16.01
CA ARG A 89 4.76 3.39 -16.20
C ARG A 89 4.37 2.41 -15.10
N ILE A 90 3.85 1.26 -15.49
CA ILE A 90 3.61 0.15 -14.56
C ILE A 90 4.97 -0.47 -14.17
N ILE A 91 5.34 -0.34 -12.90
CA ILE A 91 6.60 -0.90 -12.35
C ILE A 91 6.39 -2.38 -12.02
N ARG A 92 5.23 -2.72 -11.44
CA ARG A 92 4.90 -4.07 -10.98
C ARG A 92 3.38 -4.28 -11.01
N GLY A 93 2.95 -5.49 -11.38
CA GLY A 93 1.53 -5.86 -11.44
C GLY A 93 0.84 -5.39 -12.73
N PRO A 94 -0.49 -5.45 -12.81
CA PRO A 94 -1.42 -5.94 -11.77
C PRO A 94 -1.14 -7.39 -11.34
N GLN A 95 -1.26 -7.69 -10.06
CA GLN A 95 -1.13 -9.06 -9.55
C GLN A 95 -2.04 -9.33 -8.36
N LYS A 96 -2.43 -10.60 -8.20
CA LYS A 96 -3.21 -11.04 -7.05
C LYS A 96 -2.36 -11.03 -5.79
N VAL A 97 -2.95 -10.52 -4.72
CA VAL A 97 -2.41 -10.51 -3.36
C VAL A 97 -3.48 -11.05 -2.40
N PRO A 98 -3.13 -11.43 -1.16
CA PRO A 98 -4.10 -11.99 -0.22
C PRO A 98 -5.36 -11.14 -0.01
N THR A 99 -5.24 -9.82 -0.12
CA THR A 99 -6.36 -8.87 0.05
C THR A 99 -7.14 -8.56 -1.22
N GLY A 100 -6.66 -8.98 -2.39
CA GLY A 100 -7.26 -8.63 -3.68
C GLY A 100 -6.23 -8.51 -4.79
N VAL A 101 -6.08 -7.31 -5.37
CA VAL A 101 -5.14 -7.04 -6.47
C VAL A 101 -4.36 -5.77 -6.17
N ASN A 102 -3.06 -5.76 -6.48
CA ASN A 102 -2.27 -4.54 -6.48
C ASN A 102 -1.45 -4.31 -7.76
N MET A 103 -1.08 -3.06 -7.96
CA MET A 103 -0.04 -2.65 -8.91
C MET A 103 0.79 -1.50 -8.31
N THR A 104 2.04 -1.39 -8.73
CA THR A 104 2.92 -0.27 -8.40
C THR A 104 3.21 0.50 -9.68
N VAL A 105 2.95 1.80 -9.66
CA VAL A 105 2.96 2.66 -10.85
C VAL A 105 3.85 3.87 -10.59
N GLN A 106 4.66 4.22 -11.59
CA GLN A 106 5.35 5.50 -11.65
C GLN A 106 4.50 6.49 -12.45
N HIS A 107 4.11 7.60 -11.83
CA HIS A 107 3.40 8.68 -12.49
C HIS A 107 4.33 9.50 -13.40
N PRO A 108 3.80 10.35 -14.31
CA PRO A 108 4.61 11.16 -15.23
C PRO A 108 5.61 12.10 -14.55
N ASP A 109 5.30 12.55 -13.33
CA ASP A 109 6.19 13.38 -12.51
C ASP A 109 7.33 12.60 -11.83
N GLY A 110 7.37 11.27 -12.01
CA GLY A 110 8.38 10.38 -11.46
C GLY A 110 8.04 9.78 -10.09
N SER A 111 6.97 10.24 -9.44
CA SER A 111 6.47 9.70 -8.17
C SER A 111 5.99 8.27 -8.32
N ILE A 112 6.15 7.46 -7.26
CA ILE A 112 5.77 6.05 -7.27
C ILE A 112 4.64 5.84 -6.26
N PHE A 113 3.54 5.26 -6.72
CA PHE A 113 2.37 4.94 -5.92
C PHE A 113 2.00 3.47 -6.06
N GLU A 114 1.38 2.92 -5.02
CA GLU A 114 0.75 1.61 -5.08
C GLU A 114 -0.76 1.79 -5.22
N TYR A 115 -1.39 1.06 -6.13
CA TYR A 115 -2.85 0.96 -6.26
C TYR A 115 -3.27 -0.41 -5.78
N VAL A 116 -4.23 -0.46 -4.85
CA VAL A 116 -4.77 -1.68 -4.27
C VAL A 116 -6.28 -1.69 -4.45
N GLN A 117 -6.82 -2.81 -4.90
CA GLN A 117 -8.24 -3.09 -4.85
C GLN A 117 -8.45 -4.27 -3.91
N HIS A 118 -9.29 -4.09 -2.89
CA HIS A 118 -9.70 -5.21 -2.04
C HIS A 118 -10.81 -6.00 -2.73
N ILE A 119 -10.67 -7.32 -2.77
CA ILE A 119 -11.70 -8.23 -3.26
C ILE A 119 -12.14 -9.06 -2.05
N GLN A 120 -13.38 -8.86 -1.60
CA GLN A 120 -14.00 -9.71 -0.57
C GLN A 120 -14.29 -11.10 -1.11
#